data_AF-A0A835T286-F1
#
_entry.id   AF-A0A835T286-F1
#
_cell.length_a   1.000
_cell.length_b   1.000
_cell.length_c   1.000
_cell.angle_alpha   90.00
_cell.angle_beta   90.00
_cell.angle_gamma   90.00
#
_symmetry.space_group_name_H-M   'P 1'
#
loop_
_entity.id
_entity.type
_entity.pdbx_description
1 polymer ?
#
loop_
_entity_poly.entity_id
_entity_poly.type
_entity_poly.pdbx_seq_one_letter_code
_entity_poly.pdbx_strand_id
1 'polypeptide(L)'
;MCGDMCADVGTCCYGFFCTPCLYGRNYSEFHDTGCCGACCLYFWCWCMACCFATDLRHSIRKKYNLMPDPCNDFVVHLFCSPCGLCQESREMRYRQQQGTFATVLHQ
;
A
#
# COMPACT_ATOMS: atom_id res chain seq x y z
N MET A 1 4.96 -10.34 -6.03
CA MET A 1 5.75 -11.14 -5.06
C MET A 1 4.99 -11.22 -3.74
N CYS A 2 4.59 -12.40 -3.27
CA CYS A 2 3.76 -12.58 -2.06
C CYS A 2 4.55 -13.08 -0.83
N GLY A 3 5.84 -13.39 -0.99
CA GLY A 3 6.67 -14.02 0.06
C GLY A 3 7.39 -13.07 1.01
N ASP A 4 7.58 -11.79 0.64
CA ASP A 4 8.46 -10.85 1.36
C ASP A 4 7.72 -9.76 2.15
N MET A 5 6.47 -10.02 2.57
CA MET A 5 5.61 -8.99 3.19
C MET A 5 6.22 -8.40 4.47
N CYS A 6 6.92 -9.22 5.26
CA CYS A 6 7.56 -8.81 6.53
C CYS A 6 9.00 -8.30 6.37
N ALA A 7 9.48 -8.08 5.15
CA ALA A 7 10.84 -7.59 4.94
C ALA A 7 11.03 -6.13 5.42
N ASP A 8 9.95 -5.38 5.64
CA ASP A 8 9.97 -4.08 6.34
C ASP A 8 9.24 -4.20 7.68
N VAL A 9 9.93 -4.80 8.66
CA VAL A 9 9.39 -5.05 10.01
C VAL A 9 8.90 -3.75 10.66
N GLY A 10 9.56 -2.61 10.42
CA GLY A 10 9.14 -1.33 10.99
C GLY A 10 7.78 -0.87 10.47
N THR A 11 7.58 -0.90 9.15
CA THR A 11 6.28 -0.56 8.55
C THR A 11 5.21 -1.60 8.89
N CYS A 12 5.57 -2.90 8.99
CA CYS A 12 4.65 -3.95 9.44
C CYS A 12 4.20 -3.80 10.89
N CYS A 13 5.12 -3.49 11.81
CA CYS A 13 4.78 -3.19 13.20
C CYS A 13 3.86 -1.96 13.27
N TYR A 14 4.20 -0.88 12.56
CA TYR A 14 3.35 0.31 12.49
C TYR A 14 1.95 -0.01 11.93
N GLY A 15 1.87 -0.79 10.86
CA GLY A 15 0.62 -1.25 10.26
C GLY A 15 -0.17 -2.17 11.18
N PHE A 16 0.48 -3.00 11.99
CA PHE A 16 -0.19 -3.85 12.96
C PHE A 16 -0.80 -3.04 14.11
N PHE A 17 -0.10 -2.02 14.61
CA PHE A 17 -0.59 -1.15 15.68
C PHE A 17 -1.57 -0.07 15.20
N CYS A 18 -1.45 0.41 13.95
CA CYS A 18 -2.42 1.30 13.32
C CYS A 18 -2.57 1.05 11.81
N THR A 19 -3.31 -0.01 11.45
CA THR A 19 -3.70 -0.31 10.06
C THR A 19 -4.37 0.87 9.34
N PRO A 20 -5.34 1.60 9.94
CA PRO A 20 -5.98 2.73 9.25
C PRO A 20 -5.01 3.89 8.98
N CYS A 21 -4.05 4.14 9.87
CA CYS A 21 -3.02 5.14 9.64
C CYS A 21 -2.10 4.75 8.47
N LEU A 22 -1.71 3.46 8.40
CA LEU A 22 -0.90 2.95 7.31
C LEU A 22 -1.63 3.03 5.96
N TYR A 23 -2.91 2.66 5.91
CA TYR A 23 -3.74 2.85 4.73
C TYR A 23 -3.81 4.32 4.33
N GLY A 24 -4.13 5.21 5.27
CA GLY A 24 -4.23 6.64 5.01
C GLY A 24 -2.92 7.26 4.51
N ARG A 25 -1.77 6.77 4.99
CA ARG A 25 -0.44 7.17 4.49
C ARG A 25 -0.23 6.70 3.05
N ASN A 26 -0.50 5.42 2.76
CA ASN A 26 -0.36 4.88 1.41
C ASN A 26 -1.28 5.59 0.41
N TYR A 27 -2.52 5.86 0.82
CA TYR A 27 -3.50 6.58 0.01
C TYR A 27 -3.05 8.03 -0.25
N SER A 28 -2.59 8.71 0.80
CA SER A 28 -2.03 10.07 0.71
C SER A 28 -0.85 10.13 -0.25
N GLU A 29 0.08 9.17 -0.17
CA GLU A 29 1.25 9.10 -1.04
C GLU A 29 0.89 8.79 -2.51
N PHE A 30 -0.14 7.97 -2.72
CA PHE A 30 -0.57 7.61 -4.08
C PHE A 30 -1.38 8.71 -4.78
N HIS A 31 -2.29 9.36 -4.04
CA HIS A 31 -3.23 10.36 -4.54
C HIS A 31 -2.78 11.81 -4.32
N ASP A 32 -1.69 12.05 -3.59
CA ASP A 32 -1.23 13.39 -3.17
C ASP A 32 -2.33 14.16 -2.40
N THR A 33 -2.97 13.46 -1.45
CA THR A 33 -4.08 13.98 -0.62
C THR A 33 -3.78 13.85 0.87
N GLY A 34 -4.60 14.45 1.73
CA GLY A 34 -4.41 14.33 3.18
C GLY A 34 -4.70 12.93 3.73
N CYS A 35 -3.94 12.49 4.74
CA CYS A 35 -4.10 11.17 5.35
C CYS A 35 -5.36 11.01 6.21
N CYS A 36 -5.88 12.10 6.77
CA CYS A 36 -6.96 12.07 7.76
C CYS A 36 -8.27 11.51 7.18
N GLY A 37 -8.66 11.93 5.96
CA GLY A 37 -9.89 11.44 5.31
C GLY A 37 -9.84 9.93 5.05
N ALA A 38 -8.76 9.45 4.45
CA ALA A 38 -8.57 8.02 4.16
C ALA A 38 -8.44 7.17 5.44
N CYS A 39 -7.73 7.67 6.46
CA CYS A 39 -7.63 7.02 7.77
C CYS A 39 -9.00 6.88 8.45
N CYS A 40 -9.79 7.96 8.49
CA CYS A 40 -11.13 7.95 9.08
C CYS A 40 -12.10 7.03 8.32
N LEU A 41 -12.05 7.04 6.98
CA LEU A 41 -12.87 6.15 6.14
C LEU A 41 -12.54 4.68 6.40
N TYR A 42 -11.25 4.36 6.48
CA TYR A 42 -10.78 2.99 6.74
C TYR A 42 -11.13 2.52 8.15
N PHE A 43 -11.04 3.41 9.15
CA PHE A 43 -11.40 3.10 10.54
C PHE A 43 -12.90 2.92 10.74
N TRP A 44 -13.71 3.80 10.15
CA TRP A 44 -15.16 3.80 10.35
C TRP A 44 -15.88 2.67 9.63
N CYS A 45 -15.32 2.18 8.52
CA CYS A 45 -15.95 1.18 7.68
C CYS A 45 -15.07 -0.06 7.48
N TRP A 46 -14.85 -0.80 8.57
CA TRP A 46 -14.01 -2.01 8.56
C TRP A 46 -14.47 -3.08 7.56
N CYS A 47 -15.79 -3.22 7.35
CA CYS A 47 -16.34 -4.18 6.37
C CYS A 47 -15.96 -3.84 4.92
N MET A 48 -15.82 -2.55 4.60
CA MET A 48 -15.40 -2.08 3.28
C MET A 48 -13.89 -1.82 3.19
N ALA A 49 -13.19 -1.90 4.31
CA ALA A 49 -11.75 -1.63 4.39
C ALA A 49 -10.95 -2.58 3.50
N CYS A 50 -11.39 -3.83 3.35
CA CYS A 50 -10.79 -4.78 2.41
C CYS A 50 -10.98 -4.32 0.96
N CYS A 51 -12.19 -3.86 0.60
CA CYS A 51 -12.50 -3.34 -0.74
C CYS A 51 -11.64 -2.10 -1.05
N PHE A 52 -11.59 -1.14 -0.14
CA PHE A 52 -10.79 0.08 -0.29
C PHE A 52 -9.28 -0.20 -0.39
N ALA A 53 -8.79 -1.21 0.34
CA ALA A 53 -7.39 -1.65 0.21
C ALA A 53 -7.15 -2.31 -1.14
N THR A 54 -8.02 -3.22 -1.59
CA THR A 54 -7.90 -3.83 -2.92
C THR A 54 -8.01 -2.80 -4.06
N ASP A 55 -8.85 -1.77 -3.93
CA ASP A 55 -8.99 -0.70 -4.91
C ASP A 55 -7.73 0.18 -4.99
N LEU A 56 -7.15 0.53 -3.84
CA LEU A 56 -5.87 1.24 -3.78
C LEU A 56 -4.78 0.41 -4.47
N ARG A 57 -4.71 -0.89 -4.17
CA ARG A 57 -3.76 -1.81 -4.80
C ARG A 57 -3.94 -1.90 -6.31
N HIS A 58 -5.18 -2.02 -6.77
CA HIS A 58 -5.50 -2.03 -8.20
C HIS A 58 -5.03 -0.74 -8.87
N SER A 59 -5.26 0.41 -8.22
CA SER A 59 -4.84 1.71 -8.72
C SER A 59 -3.32 1.82 -8.80
N ILE A 60 -2.59 1.36 -7.78
CA ILE A 60 -1.12 1.23 -7.78
C ILE A 60 -0.67 0.39 -8.98
N ARG A 61 -1.27 -0.79 -9.17
CA ARG A 61 -0.91 -1.66 -10.28
C ARG A 61 -1.12 -1.02 -11.64
N LYS A 62 -2.25 -0.35 -11.81
CA LYS A 62 -2.58 0.38 -13.04
C LYS A 62 -1.62 1.53 -13.29
N LYS A 63 -1.27 2.32 -12.27
CA LYS A 63 -0.34 3.46 -12.38
C LYS A 63 1.06 3.01 -12.79
N TYR A 64 1.53 1.90 -12.24
CA TYR A 64 2.90 1.42 -12.46
C TYR A 64 3.02 0.26 -13.45
N ASN A 65 1.95 -0.09 -14.17
CA ASN A 65 1.87 -1.23 -15.10
C ASN A 65 2.46 -2.53 -14.52
N LEU A 66 2.07 -2.84 -13.28
CA LEU A 66 2.50 -4.04 -12.58
C LEU A 66 1.77 -5.27 -13.14
N MET A 67 2.53 -6.36 -13.30
CA MET A 67 1.97 -7.65 -13.68
C MET A 67 1.02 -8.15 -12.56
N PRO A 68 -0.08 -8.87 -12.90
CA PRO A 68 -0.97 -9.43 -11.89
C PRO A 68 -0.20 -10.35 -10.94
N ASP A 69 -0.41 -10.18 -9.64
CA ASP A 69 0.21 -11.08 -8.66
C ASP A 69 -0.44 -12.46 -8.70
N PRO A 70 0.31 -13.51 -8.33
CA PRO A 70 -0.24 -14.85 -8.11
C PRO A 70 -1.10 -14.96 -6.84
N CYS A 71 -1.01 -13.99 -5.93
CA CYS A 71 -1.81 -13.96 -4.69
C CYS A 71 -3.11 -13.17 -4.89
N ASN A 72 -4.22 -13.76 -4.44
CA ASN A 72 -5.52 -13.08 -4.45
C ASN A 72 -5.50 -11.94 -3.42
N ASP A 73 -5.51 -10.71 -3.89
CA ASP A 73 -5.38 -9.51 -3.06
C ASP A 73 -6.47 -9.42 -1.99
N PHE A 74 -7.68 -9.84 -2.33
CA PHE A 74 -8.80 -9.89 -1.39
C PHE A 74 -8.50 -10.80 -0.19
N VAL A 75 -7.89 -11.97 -0.43
CA VAL A 75 -7.53 -12.93 0.62
C VAL A 75 -6.43 -12.36 1.50
N VAL A 76 -5.44 -11.69 0.91
CA VAL A 76 -4.37 -11.04 1.69
C VAL A 76 -4.95 -9.96 2.59
N HIS A 77 -5.84 -9.10 2.09
CA HIS A 77 -6.44 -8.06 2.94
C HIS A 77 -7.44 -8.62 3.96
N LEU A 78 -8.10 -9.74 3.66
CA LEU A 78 -9.02 -10.41 4.59
C LEU A 78 -8.28 -11.09 5.76
N PHE A 79 -7.13 -11.74 5.51
CA PHE A 79 -6.38 -12.48 6.52
C PHE A 79 -5.23 -11.67 7.16
N CYS A 80 -4.57 -10.79 6.41
CA CYS A 80 -3.54 -9.88 6.89
C CYS A 80 -3.55 -8.55 6.12
N SER A 81 -4.57 -7.71 6.37
CA SER A 81 -4.61 -6.34 5.85
C SER A 81 -3.31 -5.55 6.03
N PRO A 82 -2.67 -5.51 7.22
CA PRO A 82 -1.43 -4.74 7.38
C PRO A 82 -0.31 -5.26 6.47
N CYS A 83 -0.21 -6.57 6.23
CA CYS A 83 0.79 -7.15 5.32
C CYS A 83 0.60 -6.61 3.89
N GLY A 84 -0.64 -6.61 3.38
CA GLY A 84 -0.97 -6.10 2.05
C GLY A 84 -0.63 -4.60 1.91
N LEU A 85 -0.94 -3.80 2.92
CA LEU A 85 -0.61 -2.37 2.94
C LEU A 85 0.90 -2.12 3.04
N CYS A 86 1.65 -2.94 3.79
CA CYS A 86 3.10 -2.81 3.86
C CYS A 86 3.75 -3.08 2.51
N GLN A 87 3.25 -4.08 1.79
CA GLN A 87 3.70 -4.38 0.44
C GLN A 87 3.47 -3.21 -0.51
N GLU A 88 2.28 -2.60 -0.49
CA GLU A 88 1.97 -1.43 -1.29
C GLU A 88 2.91 -0.27 -0.97
N SER A 89 3.14 0.02 0.32
CA SER A 89 4.06 1.06 0.77
C SER A 89 5.48 0.83 0.24
N ARG A 90 5.97 -0.40 0.33
CA ARG A 90 7.28 -0.78 -0.21
C ARG A 90 7.34 -0.57 -1.72
N GLU A 91 6.32 -1.00 -2.45
CA GLU A 91 6.27 -0.88 -3.90
C GLU A 91 6.29 0.58 -4.36
N MET A 92 5.49 1.43 -3.72
CA MET A 92 5.45 2.88 -4.01
C MET A 92 6.82 3.53 -3.76
N ARG A 93 7.44 3.25 -2.61
CA ARG A 93 8.77 3.78 -2.26
C ARG A 93 9.85 3.30 -3.21
N TYR A 94 9.86 2.01 -3.55
CA TYR A 94 10.83 1.44 -4.49
C TYR A 94 10.76 2.14 -5.86
N ARG A 95 9.55 2.40 -6.34
CA ARG A 95 9.34 3.07 -7.63
C ARG A 95 9.63 4.57 -7.59
N GLN A 96 9.33 5.25 -6.50
CA GLN A 96 9.76 6.63 -6.29
C GLN A 96 11.30 6.72 -6.35
N GLN A 97 11.99 5.85 -5.62
CA GLN A 97 13.45 5.80 -5.63
C GLN A 97 14.01 5.52 -7.03
N GLN A 98 13.48 4.54 -7.76
CA GLN A 98 13.89 4.28 -9.14
C GLN A 98 13.66 5.48 -10.08
N GLY A 99 12.53 6.17 -9.96
CA GLY A 99 12.25 7.39 -10.72
C GLY A 99 13.25 8.49 -10.42
N THR A 100 13.60 8.69 -9.14
CA THR A 100 14.63 9.64 -8.71
C THR A 100 16.00 9.28 -9.27
N PHE A 101 16.43 8.01 -9.19
CA PHE A 101 17.71 7.56 -9.75
C PHE A 101 17.79 7.75 -11.26
N ALA A 102 16.69 7.48 -12.00
CA ALA A 102 16.64 7.72 -13.44
C ALA A 102 16.82 9.22 -13.78
N THR A 103 16.25 10.13 -12.97
CA THR A 103 16.45 11.57 -13.15
C THR A 103 17.89 12.01 -12.85
N VAL A 104 18.52 11.46 -11.80
CA VAL A 104 19.90 11.80 -11.43
C VAL A 104 20.92 11.29 -12.45
N LEU A 105 20.69 10.11 -13.05
CA LEU A 105 21.57 9.56 -14.09
C LEU A 105 21.45 10.28 -15.45
N HIS A 106 20.40 11.08 -15.64
CA HIS A 106 20.16 11.83 -16.87
C HIS A 106 20.60 13.31 -16.79
N GLN A 107 21.36 13.68 -15.76
CA GLN A 107 21.91 15.03 -15.54
C GLN A 107 23.44 14.98 -15.45
#